data_AF-A0A1F3ZZ22-F1
#
_entry.id   AF-A0A1F3ZZ22-F1
#
_cell.length_a   1.000
_cell.length_b   1.000
_cell.length_c   1.000
_cell.angle_alpha   90.00
_cell.angle_beta   90.00
_cell.angle_gamma   90.00
#
_symmetry.space_group_name_H-M   'P 1'
#
loop_
_entity.id
_entity.type
_entity.pdbx_description
1 polymer ?
#
loop_
_entity_poly.entity_id
_entity_poly.type
_entity_poly.pdbx_seq_one_letter_code
_entity_poly.pdbx_strand_id
1 'polypeptide(L)'
;MQLNIPIFVHVSLAAPGFDACNAPYDLNRTIVREFDLALATSRICLGGVLEEFPELKFIIGHFGGGISAIKERLDRYINFWGAKFWNDKPLISEPYLERFNEHFGKLYFNMAGREIGLQSVQCALTNISPKRLLFGTDYPPNFVDDPQGMKGYIQAIRNLDLDKASIDGILGNNGVKLLGL
;
A
#
# COMPACT_ATOMS: atom_id res chain seq x y z
N MET A 1 -2.80 18.75 13.29
CA MET A 1 -2.33 17.60 14.08
C MET A 1 -0.98 17.95 14.71
N GLN A 2 -0.74 17.65 15.98
CA GLN A 2 0.34 18.30 16.76
C GLN A 2 1.77 17.91 16.33
N LEU A 3 1.98 16.74 15.71
CA LEU A 3 3.31 16.22 15.38
C LEU A 3 3.65 16.19 13.87
N ASN A 4 2.64 16.20 12.98
CA ASN A 4 2.82 16.13 11.51
C ASN A 4 3.75 14.99 11.02
N ILE A 5 3.81 13.88 11.76
CA ILE A 5 4.59 12.70 11.42
C ILE A 5 3.72 11.65 10.71
N PRO A 6 4.25 10.90 9.71
CA PRO A 6 3.51 9.80 9.11
C PRO A 6 3.42 8.59 10.03
N ILE A 7 2.34 7.83 9.89
CA ILE A 7 2.14 6.53 10.53
C ILE A 7 2.54 5.44 9.54
N PHE A 8 3.53 4.62 9.88
CA PHE A 8 3.90 3.45 9.09
C PHE A 8 3.11 2.23 9.56
N VAL A 9 2.31 1.63 8.66
CA VAL A 9 1.56 0.40 8.91
C VAL A 9 2.38 -0.77 8.36
N HIS A 10 3.02 -1.49 9.27
CA HIS A 10 3.84 -2.67 8.99
C HIS A 10 2.99 -3.95 8.96
N VAL A 11 3.45 -4.99 8.27
CA VAL A 11 2.83 -6.33 8.33
C VAL A 11 2.74 -6.85 9.76
N SER A 12 1.63 -7.50 10.09
CA SER A 12 1.48 -8.21 11.37
C SER A 12 2.33 -9.48 11.39
N LEU A 13 3.06 -9.74 12.47
CA LEU A 13 3.83 -10.99 12.61
C LEU A 13 2.94 -12.22 12.84
N ALA A 14 1.77 -12.01 13.44
CA ALA A 14 0.77 -13.04 13.71
C ALA A 14 -0.64 -12.41 13.69
N ALA A 15 -1.21 -12.26 12.49
CA ALA A 15 -2.58 -11.78 12.35
C ALA A 15 -3.58 -12.88 12.79
N PRO A 16 -4.52 -12.59 13.71
CA PRO A 16 -5.53 -13.55 14.13
C PRO A 16 -6.60 -13.77 13.04
N GLY A 17 -7.31 -14.90 13.09
CA GLY A 17 -8.45 -15.18 12.20
C GLY A 17 -8.09 -15.81 10.86
N PHE A 18 -6.85 -16.24 10.67
CA PHE A 18 -6.36 -16.91 9.45
C PHE A 18 -6.07 -18.40 9.67
N ASP A 19 -6.87 -19.08 10.51
CA ASP A 19 -6.64 -20.49 10.84
C ASP A 19 -6.68 -21.41 9.61
N ALA A 20 -7.43 -21.02 8.58
CA ALA A 20 -7.46 -21.72 7.29
C ALA A 20 -6.12 -21.70 6.53
N CYS A 21 -5.21 -20.80 6.89
CA CYS A 21 -3.86 -20.71 6.32
C CYS A 21 -2.82 -21.50 7.12
N ASN A 22 -3.21 -22.22 8.18
CA ASN A 22 -2.27 -23.08 8.91
C ASN A 22 -1.87 -24.28 8.03
N ALA A 23 -0.58 -24.36 7.71
CA ALA A 23 -0.02 -25.34 6.80
C ALA A 23 1.39 -25.75 7.24
N PRO A 24 1.93 -26.89 6.76
CA PRO A 24 3.33 -27.27 7.00
C PRO A 24 4.35 -26.39 6.25
N TYR A 25 3.93 -25.28 5.63
CA TYR A 25 4.74 -24.27 4.95
C TYR A 25 4.25 -22.87 5.35
N ASP A 26 5.12 -21.85 5.27
CA ASP A 26 4.89 -20.53 5.86
C ASP A 26 3.92 -19.65 5.05
N LEU A 27 2.64 -20.03 5.05
CA LEU A 27 1.55 -19.21 4.50
C LEU A 27 1.29 -17.94 5.32
N ASN A 28 1.70 -17.92 6.59
CA ASN A 28 1.55 -16.74 7.41
C ASN A 28 2.38 -15.58 6.82
N ARG A 29 3.66 -15.85 6.54
CA ARG A 29 4.56 -14.86 5.95
C ARG A 29 4.20 -14.51 4.51
N THR A 30 3.82 -15.49 3.70
CA THR A 30 3.69 -15.33 2.24
C THR A 30 2.30 -14.85 1.80
N ILE A 31 1.23 -15.14 2.55
CA ILE A 31 -0.15 -14.80 2.19
C ILE A 31 -0.81 -13.92 3.26
N VAL A 32 -0.78 -14.37 4.53
CA VAL A 32 -1.58 -13.73 5.59
C VAL A 32 -1.14 -12.28 5.82
N ARG A 33 0.17 -12.02 5.89
CA ARG A 33 0.72 -10.67 6.05
C ARG A 33 0.22 -9.67 5.00
N GLU A 34 0.11 -10.15 3.76
CA GLU A 34 -0.29 -9.33 2.62
C GLU A 34 -1.79 -9.08 2.62
N PHE A 35 -2.57 -10.12 2.92
CA PHE A 35 -4.00 -9.98 3.08
C PHE A 35 -4.33 -9.02 4.23
N ASP A 36 -3.66 -9.14 5.37
CA ASP A 36 -3.87 -8.27 6.54
C ASP A 36 -3.55 -6.80 6.21
N LEU A 37 -2.49 -6.53 5.44
CA LEU A 37 -2.20 -5.18 4.96
C LEU A 37 -3.22 -4.65 3.95
N ALA A 38 -3.70 -5.48 3.03
CA ALA A 38 -4.75 -5.07 2.09
C ALA A 38 -6.07 -4.77 2.83
N LEU A 39 -6.38 -5.56 3.86
CA LEU A 39 -7.50 -5.32 4.77
C LEU A 39 -7.33 -4.01 5.53
N ALA A 40 -6.15 -3.76 6.13
CA ALA A 40 -5.85 -2.51 6.82
C ALA A 40 -5.97 -1.29 5.89
N THR A 41 -5.40 -1.38 4.69
CA THR A 41 -5.50 -0.33 3.65
C THR A 41 -6.96 -0.01 3.35
N SER A 42 -7.78 -1.05 3.13
CA SER A 42 -9.21 -0.90 2.85
C SER A 42 -9.96 -0.26 4.02
N ARG A 43 -9.68 -0.69 5.25
CA ARG A 43 -10.33 -0.17 6.47
C ARG A 43 -9.96 1.28 6.77
N ILE A 44 -8.73 1.70 6.50
CA ILE A 44 -8.32 3.11 6.63
C ILE A 44 -9.14 3.99 5.68
N CYS A 45 -9.34 3.56 4.44
CA CYS A 45 -10.09 4.33 3.44
C CYS A 45 -11.61 4.29 3.64
N LEU A 46 -12.17 3.15 4.06
CA LEU A 46 -13.62 2.91 4.11
C LEU A 46 -14.22 3.07 5.51
N GLY A 47 -13.39 3.07 6.55
CA GLY A 47 -13.80 2.99 7.96
C GLY A 47 -13.94 4.34 8.66
N GLY A 48 -13.90 5.46 7.93
CA GLY A 48 -14.08 6.81 8.49
C GLY A 48 -12.84 7.44 9.12
N VAL A 49 -11.71 6.73 9.20
CA VAL A 49 -10.46 7.26 9.80
C VAL A 49 -10.01 8.54 9.10
N LEU A 50 -10.03 8.55 7.77
CA LEU A 50 -9.62 9.72 6.97
C LEU A 50 -10.73 10.77 6.79
N GLU A 51 -11.97 10.48 7.22
CA GLU A 51 -13.03 11.48 7.37
C GLU A 51 -12.79 12.29 8.64
N GLU A 52 -12.56 11.60 9.76
CA GLU A 52 -12.36 12.23 11.06
C GLU A 52 -10.99 12.92 11.16
N PHE A 53 -9.96 12.34 10.55
CA PHE A 53 -8.59 12.83 10.60
C PHE A 53 -8.00 13.01 9.19
N PRO A 54 -8.48 13.99 8.39
CA PRO A 54 -8.12 14.13 6.98
C PRO A 54 -6.66 14.49 6.73
N GLU A 55 -5.96 14.99 7.76
CA GLU A 55 -4.54 15.38 7.73
C GLU A 55 -3.58 14.23 8.09
N LEU A 56 -4.11 13.06 8.47
CA LEU A 56 -3.26 11.89 8.73
C LEU A 56 -2.55 11.44 7.46
N LYS A 57 -1.26 11.12 7.63
CA LYS A 57 -0.42 10.56 6.58
C LYS A 57 -0.10 9.13 6.96
N PHE A 58 -0.52 8.19 6.11
CA PHE A 58 -0.19 6.78 6.27
C PHE A 58 0.83 6.36 5.22
N ILE A 59 1.80 5.56 5.64
CA ILE A 59 2.67 4.77 4.77
C ILE A 59 2.31 3.30 5.00
N ILE A 60 1.76 2.63 3.99
CA ILE A 60 1.45 1.20 4.10
C ILE A 60 2.60 0.39 3.52
N GLY A 61 3.06 -0.63 4.26
CA GLY A 61 4.06 -1.58 3.78
C GLY A 61 3.62 -2.33 2.52
N HIS A 62 4.58 -2.92 1.82
CA HIS A 62 4.36 -3.99 0.84
C HIS A 62 3.31 -3.66 -0.23
N PHE A 63 3.37 -2.45 -0.79
CA PHE A 63 2.41 -1.95 -1.78
C PHE A 63 0.95 -1.98 -1.30
N GLY A 64 0.72 -1.86 0.01
CA GLY A 64 -0.60 -1.99 0.60
C GLY A 64 -1.12 -3.42 0.63
N GLY A 65 -0.24 -4.42 0.73
CA GLY A 65 -0.62 -5.83 0.60
C GLY A 65 -0.93 -6.25 -0.84
N GLY A 66 -0.47 -5.47 -1.84
CA GLY A 66 -0.82 -5.68 -3.24
C GLY A 66 -2.26 -5.26 -3.60
N ILE A 67 -2.84 -4.33 -2.84
CA ILE A 67 -4.23 -3.85 -3.00
C ILE A 67 -4.59 -3.47 -4.45
N SER A 68 -3.63 -2.99 -5.25
CA SER A 68 -3.85 -2.61 -6.66
C SER A 68 -4.37 -3.76 -7.52
N ALA A 69 -4.13 -5.03 -7.15
CA ALA A 69 -4.65 -6.18 -7.89
C ALA A 69 -6.16 -6.42 -7.69
N ILE A 70 -6.76 -5.81 -6.66
CA ILE A 70 -8.17 -5.99 -6.30
C ILE A 70 -8.95 -4.68 -6.17
N LYS A 71 -8.32 -3.53 -6.44
CA LYS A 71 -8.94 -2.21 -6.20
C LYS A 71 -10.16 -1.98 -7.08
N GLU A 72 -10.13 -2.40 -8.35
CA GLU A 72 -11.26 -2.25 -9.28
C GLU A 72 -12.51 -2.99 -8.78
N ARG A 73 -12.32 -4.08 -8.03
CA ARG A 73 -13.43 -4.77 -7.36
C ARG A 73 -14.03 -3.91 -6.25
N LEU A 74 -13.21 -3.24 -5.44
CA LEU A 74 -13.72 -2.30 -4.43
C LEU A 74 -14.49 -1.17 -5.10
N ASP A 75 -13.89 -0.52 -6.09
CA ASP A 75 -14.51 0.59 -6.83
C ASP A 75 -15.87 0.18 -7.40
N ARG A 76 -15.93 -0.98 -8.06
CA ARG A 76 -17.16 -1.48 -8.67
C ARG A 76 -18.26 -1.73 -7.64
N TYR A 77 -17.93 -2.32 -6.50
CA TYR A 77 -18.93 -2.68 -5.49
C TYR A 77 -19.37 -1.47 -4.67
N ILE A 78 -18.48 -0.53 -4.36
CA ILE A 78 -18.86 0.75 -3.72
C ILE A 78 -19.85 1.50 -4.62
N ASN A 79 -19.55 1.62 -5.91
CA ASN A 79 -20.43 2.31 -6.86
C ASN A 79 -21.77 1.58 -7.07
N PHE A 80 -21.75 0.25 -7.16
CA PHE A 80 -22.96 -0.53 -7.41
C PHE A 80 -23.90 -0.58 -6.20
N TRP A 81 -23.36 -0.71 -4.98
CA TRP A 81 -24.16 -0.87 -3.77
C TRP A 81 -24.49 0.45 -3.06
N GLY A 82 -23.70 1.51 -3.26
CA GLY A 82 -23.85 2.77 -2.54
C GLY A 82 -23.82 2.54 -1.02
N ALA A 83 -24.75 3.15 -0.28
CA ALA A 83 -24.85 3.01 1.18
C ALA A 83 -24.99 1.55 1.65
N LYS A 84 -25.57 0.65 0.84
CA LYS A 84 -25.72 -0.77 1.17
C LYS A 84 -24.37 -1.50 1.29
N PHE A 85 -23.30 -0.96 0.71
CA PHE A 85 -21.94 -1.47 0.91
C PHE A 85 -21.53 -1.42 2.39
N TRP A 86 -22.10 -0.48 3.16
CA TRP A 86 -21.95 -0.36 4.61
C TRP A 86 -23.18 -0.83 5.39
N ASN A 87 -24.03 -1.69 4.82
CA ASN A 87 -25.30 -2.10 5.44
C ASN A 87 -26.17 -0.90 5.86
N ASP A 88 -26.28 0.10 4.98
CA ASP A 88 -27.04 1.34 5.16
C ASP A 88 -26.53 2.26 6.29
N LYS A 89 -25.30 2.03 6.78
CA LYS A 89 -24.62 2.87 7.79
C LYS A 89 -23.25 3.32 7.29
N PRO A 90 -23.19 4.20 6.27
CA PRO A 90 -21.93 4.63 5.68
C PRO A 90 -21.02 5.30 6.71
N LEU A 91 -19.73 4.98 6.63
CA LEU A 91 -18.68 5.56 7.46
C LEU A 91 -17.87 6.64 6.73
N ILE A 92 -18.18 6.89 5.46
CA ILE A 92 -17.59 7.94 4.62
C ILE A 92 -18.68 8.72 3.92
N SER A 93 -18.36 9.97 3.55
CA SER A 93 -19.30 10.91 2.95
C SER A 93 -19.59 10.58 1.48
N GLU A 94 -20.79 10.90 1.00
CA GLU A 94 -21.11 10.85 -0.43
C GLU A 94 -20.33 11.91 -1.24
N PRO A 95 -20.05 11.66 -2.53
CA PRO A 95 -20.31 10.41 -3.25
C PRO A 95 -19.22 9.35 -2.94
N TYR A 96 -19.66 8.13 -2.61
CA TYR A 96 -18.84 7.15 -1.87
C TYR A 96 -17.60 6.65 -2.64
N LEU A 97 -17.71 6.45 -3.96
CA LEU A 97 -16.59 5.96 -4.77
C LEU A 97 -15.50 7.02 -4.85
N GLU A 98 -15.89 8.26 -5.10
CA GLU A 98 -15.00 9.41 -5.18
C GLU A 98 -14.32 9.62 -3.84
N ARG A 99 -15.07 9.57 -2.74
CA ARG A 99 -14.53 9.70 -1.39
C ARG A 99 -13.54 8.59 -1.05
N PHE A 100 -13.84 7.34 -1.40
CA PHE A 100 -12.91 6.23 -1.27
C PHE A 100 -11.62 6.46 -2.07
N ASN A 101 -11.74 6.92 -3.32
CA ASN A 101 -10.60 7.21 -4.19
C ASN A 101 -9.76 8.37 -3.69
N GLU A 102 -10.37 9.40 -3.10
CA GLU A 102 -9.67 10.49 -2.43
C GLU A 102 -8.88 9.98 -1.22
N HIS A 103 -9.50 9.16 -0.37
CA HIS A 103 -8.82 8.55 0.77
C HIS A 103 -7.65 7.67 0.32
N PHE A 104 -7.87 6.79 -0.66
CA PHE A 104 -6.83 5.94 -1.23
C PHE A 104 -5.67 6.77 -1.83
N GLY A 105 -6.00 7.84 -2.56
CA GLY A 105 -5.04 8.75 -3.16
C GLY A 105 -4.21 9.59 -2.18
N LYS A 106 -4.59 9.62 -0.89
CA LYS A 106 -3.80 10.24 0.20
C LYS A 106 -2.72 9.30 0.74
N LEU A 107 -2.90 7.98 0.63
CA LEU A 107 -1.97 7.01 1.19
C LEU A 107 -0.64 7.01 0.43
N TYR A 108 0.44 6.74 1.17
CA TYR A 108 1.73 6.38 0.61
C TYR A 108 1.96 4.88 0.77
N PHE A 109 2.75 4.30 -0.13
CA PHE A 109 2.98 2.87 -0.20
C PHE A 109 4.47 2.58 -0.30
N ASN A 110 4.97 1.83 0.66
CA ASN A 110 6.34 1.36 0.67
C ASN A 110 6.48 0.11 -0.21
N MET A 111 7.55 0.07 -1.00
CA MET A 111 7.79 -0.96 -2.04
C MET A 111 8.53 -2.21 -1.53
N ALA A 112 8.75 -2.32 -0.23
CA ALA A 112 9.50 -3.43 0.35
C ALA A 112 8.67 -4.73 0.38
N GLY A 113 9.27 -5.84 0.85
CA GLY A 113 8.55 -7.11 1.03
C GLY A 113 8.29 -7.94 -0.24
N ARG A 114 8.77 -7.51 -1.42
CA ARG A 114 8.58 -8.21 -2.72
C ARG A 114 9.87 -8.55 -3.47
N GLU A 115 11.03 -8.23 -2.88
CA GLU A 115 12.36 -8.38 -3.51
C GLU A 115 12.41 -7.87 -4.97
N ILE A 116 12.96 -8.68 -5.90
CA ILE A 116 13.21 -8.39 -7.32
C ILE A 116 11.94 -8.40 -8.21
N GLY A 117 10.74 -8.50 -7.63
CA GLY A 117 9.48 -8.65 -8.37
C GLY A 117 8.99 -7.37 -9.04
N LEU A 118 9.53 -7.01 -10.21
CA LEU A 118 9.12 -5.82 -10.98
C LEU A 118 7.62 -5.84 -11.36
N GLN A 119 7.03 -7.02 -11.53
CA GLN A 119 5.60 -7.18 -11.80
C GLN A 119 4.73 -6.63 -10.67
N SER A 120 5.19 -6.71 -9.42
CA SER A 120 4.49 -6.08 -8.29
C SER A 120 4.51 -4.56 -8.40
N VAL A 121 5.62 -3.98 -8.87
CA VAL A 121 5.73 -2.53 -9.14
C VAL A 121 4.79 -2.13 -10.26
N GLN A 122 4.78 -2.89 -11.36
CA GLN A 122 3.88 -2.64 -12.50
C GLN A 122 2.41 -2.74 -12.09
N CYS A 123 2.04 -3.75 -11.30
CA CYS A 123 0.70 -3.88 -10.75
C CYS A 123 0.36 -2.72 -9.80
N ALA A 124 1.28 -2.29 -8.94
CA ALA A 124 1.05 -1.14 -8.08
C ALA A 124 0.73 0.12 -8.91
N LEU A 125 1.48 0.36 -9.98
CA LEU A 125 1.34 1.50 -10.87
C LEU A 125 0.03 1.55 -11.66
N THR A 126 -0.78 0.49 -11.69
CA THR A 126 -2.12 0.55 -12.33
C THR A 126 -3.09 1.41 -11.55
N ASN A 127 -2.93 1.48 -10.22
CA ASN A 127 -3.87 2.13 -9.31
C ASN A 127 -3.19 3.14 -8.35
N ILE A 128 -1.88 3.05 -8.15
CA ILE A 128 -1.10 3.91 -7.25
C ILE A 128 -0.27 4.87 -8.09
N SER A 129 -0.42 6.17 -7.83
CA SER A 129 0.43 7.19 -8.46
C SER A 129 1.91 6.98 -8.10
N PRO A 130 2.85 7.13 -9.05
CA PRO A 130 4.29 7.15 -8.76
C PRO A 130 4.69 8.08 -7.62
N LYS A 131 3.96 9.19 -7.42
CA LYS A 131 4.19 10.18 -6.34
C LYS A 131 3.86 9.67 -4.93
N ARG A 132 3.19 8.52 -4.83
CA ARG A 132 2.79 7.87 -3.58
C ARG A 132 3.61 6.61 -3.28
N LEU A 133 4.47 6.19 -4.20
CA LEU A 133 5.38 5.06 -3.98
C LEU A 133 6.67 5.52 -3.30
N LEU A 134 7.13 4.73 -2.34
CA LEU A 134 8.34 4.95 -1.55
C LEU A 134 9.22 3.70 -1.63
N PHE A 135 10.41 3.81 -2.19
CA PHE A 135 11.36 2.71 -2.20
C PHE A 135 11.71 2.27 -0.77
N GLY A 136 11.86 0.97 -0.58
CA GLY A 136 12.34 0.35 0.66
C GLY A 136 12.70 -1.10 0.42
N THR A 137 13.53 -1.66 1.27
CA THR A 137 14.11 -3.00 1.07
C THR A 137 13.48 -4.07 1.94
N ASP A 138 12.97 -3.73 3.13
CA ASP A 138 12.62 -4.70 4.18
C ASP A 138 13.84 -5.52 4.60
N TYR A 139 14.98 -4.83 4.75
CA TYR A 139 16.17 -5.40 5.35
C TYR A 139 15.99 -5.50 6.89
N PRO A 140 16.39 -6.59 7.56
CA PRO A 140 17.09 -7.75 6.99
C PRO A 140 16.24 -8.83 6.31
N PRO A 141 14.91 -8.98 6.43
CA PRO A 141 14.20 -10.09 5.78
C PRO A 141 14.48 -10.32 4.29
N ASN A 142 14.70 -9.24 3.52
CA ASN A 142 14.97 -9.28 2.08
C ASN A 142 16.38 -8.78 1.75
N PHE A 143 16.92 -9.26 0.62
CA PHE A 143 18.26 -8.93 0.13
C PHE A 143 19.41 -9.26 1.12
N VAL A 144 19.21 -10.24 2.01
CA VAL A 144 20.28 -10.75 2.88
C VAL A 144 21.41 -11.28 2.01
N ASP A 145 22.62 -10.76 2.23
CA ASP A 145 23.82 -11.13 1.48
C ASP A 145 23.68 -11.01 -0.06
N ASP A 146 22.72 -10.22 -0.54
CA ASP A 146 22.44 -10.01 -1.97
C ASP A 146 22.48 -8.53 -2.40
N PRO A 147 23.66 -7.89 -2.37
CA PRO A 147 23.81 -6.52 -2.84
C PRO A 147 23.61 -6.39 -4.36
N GLN A 148 23.85 -7.46 -5.15
CA GLN A 148 23.69 -7.43 -6.60
C GLN A 148 22.23 -7.46 -7.00
N GLY A 149 21.38 -8.26 -6.33
CA GLY A 149 19.94 -8.25 -6.54
C GLY A 149 19.32 -6.91 -6.18
N MET A 150 19.76 -6.28 -5.08
CA MET A 150 19.30 -4.93 -4.72
C MET A 150 19.68 -3.89 -5.79
N LYS A 151 20.92 -3.92 -6.28
CA LYS A 151 21.38 -3.05 -7.38
C LYS A 151 20.59 -3.30 -8.67
N GLY A 152 20.37 -4.57 -9.01
CA GLY A 152 19.58 -4.98 -10.17
C GLY A 152 18.14 -4.49 -10.10
N TYR A 153 17.50 -4.60 -8.94
CA TYR A 153 16.13 -4.14 -8.72
C TYR A 153 16.02 -2.62 -8.85
N ILE A 154 16.95 -1.85 -8.28
CA ILE A 154 17.01 -0.39 -8.46
C ILE A 154 17.18 -0.04 -9.94
N GLN A 155 18.06 -0.74 -10.66
CA GLN A 155 18.25 -0.51 -12.10
C GLN A 155 17.00 -0.86 -12.91
N ALA A 156 16.29 -1.93 -12.55
CA ALA A 156 15.02 -2.30 -13.18
C ALA A 156 13.95 -1.21 -12.98
N ILE A 157 13.85 -0.63 -11.78
CA ILE A 157 12.98 0.53 -11.51
C ILE A 157 13.38 1.72 -12.40
N ARG A 158 14.67 2.02 -12.52
CA ARG A 158 15.17 3.13 -13.38
C ARG A 158 14.82 2.95 -14.86
N ASN A 159 14.61 1.72 -15.30
CA ASN A 159 14.28 1.38 -16.68
C ASN A 159 12.78 1.28 -16.96
N LEU A 160 11.91 1.56 -15.98
CA LEU A 160 10.47 1.66 -16.20
C LEU A 160 10.16 2.80 -17.18
N ASP A 161 9.09 2.63 -17.97
CA ASP A 161 8.57 3.66 -18.88
C ASP A 161 7.81 4.74 -18.11
N LEU A 162 8.55 5.52 -17.32
CA LEU A 162 8.07 6.67 -16.54
C LEU A 162 9.03 7.84 -16.76
N ASP A 163 8.51 9.06 -16.57
CA ASP A 163 9.36 10.24 -16.61
C ASP A 163 10.39 10.21 -15.47
N LYS A 164 11.52 10.89 -15.69
CA LYS A 164 12.63 10.92 -14.73
C LYS A 164 12.20 11.40 -13.33
N ALA A 165 11.29 12.37 -13.23
CA ALA A 165 10.86 12.89 -11.93
C ALA A 165 10.02 11.85 -11.16
N SER A 166 9.22 11.04 -11.86
CA SER A 166 8.53 9.90 -11.26
C SER A 166 9.51 8.83 -10.75
N ILE A 167 10.54 8.48 -11.54
CA ILE A 167 11.59 7.53 -11.13
C ILE A 167 12.36 8.03 -9.90
N ASP A 168 12.85 9.26 -9.94
CA ASP A 168 13.58 9.87 -8.82
C ASP A 168 12.68 10.05 -7.59
N GLY A 169 11.38 10.32 -7.81
CA GLY A 169 10.32 10.31 -6.81
C GLY A 169 10.25 8.99 -6.06
N ILE A 170 10.01 7.90 -6.80
CA ILE A 170 9.90 6.54 -6.29
C ILE A 170 11.16 6.15 -5.48
N LEU A 171 12.33 6.39 -6.06
CA LEU A 171 13.61 5.96 -5.50
C LEU A 171 14.11 6.80 -4.32
N GLY A 172 13.48 7.94 -4.01
CA GLY A 172 13.83 8.69 -2.81
C GLY A 172 13.12 10.02 -2.61
N ASN A 173 12.90 10.81 -3.66
CA ASN A 173 12.44 12.20 -3.48
C ASN A 173 11.04 12.30 -2.86
N ASN A 174 10.17 11.31 -3.10
CA ASN A 174 8.87 11.26 -2.42
C ASN A 174 9.03 11.08 -0.90
N GLY A 175 9.98 10.22 -0.48
CA GLY A 175 10.29 9.96 0.92
C GLY A 175 10.91 11.17 1.60
N VAL A 176 11.90 11.80 0.95
CA VAL A 176 12.54 13.05 1.42
C VAL A 176 11.48 14.12 1.68
N LYS A 177 10.58 14.34 0.72
CA LYS A 177 9.49 15.32 0.85
C LYS A 177 8.50 14.96 1.96
N LEU A 178 8.11 13.69 2.07
CA LEU A 178 7.13 13.23 3.06
C LEU A 178 7.67 13.35 4.49
N LEU A 179 8.95 13.01 4.68
CA LEU A 179 9.60 12.94 5.98
C LEU A 179 10.28 14.25 6.40
N GLY A 180 10.42 15.22 5.48
CA GLY A 180 11.08 16.50 5.77
C GLY A 180 12.59 16.38 5.96
N LEU A 181 13.23 15.53 5.15
CA LEU A 181 14.68 15.28 5.16
C LEU A 181 15.44 16.19 4.19
#